data_AF-A0A2X3CSP7-F1
#
_entry.id   AF-A0A2X3CSP7-F1
#
_cell.length_a   1.000
_cell.length_b   1.000
_cell.length_c   1.000
_cell.angle_alpha   90.00
_cell.angle_beta   90.00
_cell.angle_gamma   90.00
#
_symmetry.space_group_name_H-M   'P 1'
#
loop_
_entity.id
_entity.type
_entity.pdbx_description
1 polymer ?
#
loop_
_entity_poly.entity_id
_entity_poly.type
_entity_poly.pdbx_seq_one_letter_code
_entity_poly.pdbx_strand_id
1 'polypeptide(L)'
;MRALAADIVAIAPDVSGLISQVNVKDNQLVKKDQVLFVIDQPRYQKTLAQAEADVAYYQTLAQEKRVEAGRRNKLGVQAMSREEIDQANNVLQTVEHQLAKAVASRDLARLDLERTVIRAPADGWVTNLNVYTGEFITRGSTAVALVKENTFYVMAYLEETKLEGVRPGYRAEITPLGSSKTIKGTVDSIAAG
;
A
#
# COMPACT_ATOMS: atom_id res chain seq x y z
N MET A 1 -29.60 19.13 14.05
CA MET A 1 -29.04 18.67 12.76
C MET A 1 -28.53 17.25 12.97
N ARG A 2 -29.03 16.25 12.22
CA ARG A 2 -28.64 14.84 12.40
C ARG A 2 -27.55 14.51 11.38
N ALA A 3 -26.33 14.25 11.82
CA ALA A 3 -25.24 13.83 10.95
C ALA A 3 -25.22 12.29 10.89
N LEU A 4 -25.57 11.74 9.74
CA LEU A 4 -25.15 10.38 9.38
C LEU A 4 -23.65 10.46 9.10
N ALA A 5 -22.87 9.66 9.79
CA ALA A 5 -21.44 9.61 9.62
C ALA A 5 -21.00 8.16 9.47
N ALA A 6 -19.88 7.97 8.81
CA ALA A 6 -19.34 6.65 8.49
C ALA A 6 -17.82 6.74 8.42
N ASP A 7 -17.15 5.61 8.54
CA ASP A 7 -15.69 5.57 8.44
C ASP A 7 -15.28 5.80 6.98
N ILE A 8 -14.58 6.91 6.74
CA ILE A 8 -14.07 7.29 5.42
C ILE A 8 -12.58 7.00 5.36
N VAL A 9 -12.16 6.21 4.38
CA VAL A 9 -10.75 5.97 4.06
C VAL A 9 -10.40 6.73 2.80
N ALA A 10 -9.48 7.70 2.92
CA ALA A 10 -8.90 8.36 1.77
C ALA A 10 -7.91 7.42 1.09
N ILE A 11 -8.12 7.16 -0.19
CA ILE A 11 -7.24 6.33 -1.02
C ILE A 11 -6.35 7.27 -1.82
N ALA A 12 -5.05 7.17 -1.59
CA ALA A 12 -4.00 7.91 -2.29
C ALA A 12 -2.99 6.93 -2.88
N PRO A 13 -2.46 7.17 -4.10
CA PRO A 13 -1.46 6.30 -4.68
C PRO A 13 -0.11 6.50 -4.00
N ASP A 14 0.67 5.43 -3.94
CA ASP A 14 2.06 5.45 -3.47
C ASP A 14 3.06 5.67 -4.62
N VAL A 15 2.58 5.85 -5.85
CA VAL A 15 3.42 6.15 -7.02
C VAL A 15 2.74 7.20 -7.89
N SER A 16 3.53 7.98 -8.63
CA SER A 16 3.03 9.07 -9.48
C SER A 16 3.06 8.68 -10.96
N GLY A 17 2.04 9.02 -11.73
CA GLY A 17 2.04 8.75 -13.16
C GLY A 17 0.72 9.12 -13.83
N LEU A 18 0.63 8.82 -15.13
CA LEU A 18 -0.62 8.98 -15.88
C LEU A 18 -1.59 7.86 -15.53
N ILE A 19 -2.86 8.17 -15.37
CA ILE A 19 -3.91 7.18 -15.17
C ILE A 19 -4.24 6.56 -16.53
N SER A 20 -3.98 5.26 -16.66
CA SER A 20 -4.25 4.52 -17.90
C SER A 20 -5.68 3.99 -17.97
N GLN A 21 -6.27 3.64 -16.82
CA GLN A 21 -7.61 3.07 -16.73
C GLN A 21 -8.29 3.44 -15.41
N VAL A 22 -9.60 3.72 -15.47
CA VAL A 22 -10.47 3.86 -14.30
C VAL A 22 -11.55 2.78 -14.39
N ASN A 23 -11.59 1.88 -13.40
CA ASN A 23 -12.41 0.67 -13.39
C ASN A 23 -13.64 0.76 -12.48
N VAL A 24 -13.89 1.93 -11.89
CA VAL A 24 -15.01 2.18 -10.98
C VAL A 24 -15.73 3.47 -11.33
N LYS A 25 -16.96 3.61 -10.84
CA LYS A 25 -17.78 4.81 -10.96
C LYS A 25 -18.04 5.40 -9.58
N ASP A 26 -18.38 6.68 -9.54
CA ASP A 26 -18.81 7.34 -8.30
C ASP A 26 -20.10 6.69 -7.77
N ASN A 27 -20.21 6.59 -6.45
CA ASN A 27 -21.29 5.91 -5.73
C ASN A 27 -21.43 4.42 -6.09
N GLN A 28 -20.33 3.74 -6.41
CA GLN A 28 -20.30 2.30 -6.65
C GLN A 28 -19.88 1.53 -5.40
N LEU A 29 -20.59 0.45 -5.08
CA LEU A 29 -20.14 -0.54 -4.09
C LEU A 29 -18.96 -1.35 -4.66
N VAL A 30 -17.88 -1.41 -3.89
CA VAL A 30 -16.67 -2.17 -4.21
C VAL A 30 -16.32 -3.13 -3.10
N LYS A 31 -15.60 -4.20 -3.46
CA LYS A 31 -15.05 -5.18 -2.51
C LYS A 31 -13.59 -4.93 -2.24
N LYS A 32 -13.11 -5.41 -1.08
CA LYS A 32 -11.69 -5.40 -0.74
C LYS A 32 -10.86 -6.00 -1.90
N ASP A 33 -9.73 -5.37 -2.18
CA ASP A 33 -8.78 -5.71 -3.23
C ASP A 33 -9.29 -5.53 -4.68
N GLN A 34 -10.53 -5.05 -4.87
CA GLN A 34 -11.06 -4.66 -6.17
C GLN A 34 -10.26 -3.50 -6.74
N VAL A 35 -9.87 -3.60 -8.02
CA VAL A 35 -9.13 -2.55 -8.73
C VAL A 35 -10.03 -1.34 -8.93
N LEU A 36 -9.55 -0.18 -8.51
CA LEU A 36 -10.22 1.10 -8.69
C LEU A 36 -9.72 1.79 -9.95
N PHE A 37 -8.42 1.96 -10.09
CA PHE A 37 -7.77 2.54 -11.26
C PHE A 37 -6.33 2.07 -11.38
N VAL A 38 -5.75 2.26 -12.56
CA VAL A 38 -4.40 1.80 -12.91
C VAL A 38 -3.59 2.98 -13.42
N ILE A 39 -2.37 3.11 -12.89
CA ILE A 39 -1.36 4.04 -13.36
C ILE A 39 -0.57 3.38 -14.50
N ASP A 40 -0.17 4.15 -15.50
CA ASP A 40 0.63 3.73 -16.64
C ASP A 40 1.88 2.96 -16.20
N GLN A 41 1.93 1.69 -16.60
CA GLN A 41 2.91 0.70 -16.14
C GLN A 41 4.20 0.57 -16.98
N PRO A 42 4.25 0.86 -18.29
CA PRO A 42 5.44 0.64 -19.12
C PRO A 42 6.75 1.19 -18.51
N ARG A 43 6.72 2.39 -17.91
CA ARG A 43 7.88 2.96 -17.23
C ARG A 43 8.36 2.11 -16.05
N TYR A 44 7.42 1.63 -15.22
CA TYR A 44 7.71 0.79 -14.06
C TYR A 44 8.19 -0.60 -14.47
N GLN A 45 7.59 -1.18 -15.51
CA GLN A 45 8.03 -2.45 -16.09
C GLN A 45 9.47 -2.38 -16.60
N LYS A 46 9.84 -1.28 -17.30
CA LYS A 46 11.22 -1.09 -17.78
C LYS A 46 12.21 -0.86 -16.63
N THR A 47 11.79 -0.15 -15.59
CA THR A 47 12.62 0.06 -14.39
C THR A 47 12.88 -1.26 -13.66
N LEU A 48 11.85 -2.11 -13.52
CA LEU A 48 11.99 -3.45 -12.98
C LEU A 48 12.92 -4.32 -13.84
N ALA A 49 12.72 -4.34 -15.15
CA ALA A 49 13.57 -5.11 -16.07
C ALA A 49 15.05 -4.69 -16.00
N GLN A 50 15.34 -3.39 -15.86
CA GLN A 50 16.71 -2.89 -15.66
C GLN A 50 17.30 -3.39 -14.34
N ALA A 51 16.54 -3.31 -13.25
CA ALA A 51 17.01 -3.77 -11.94
C ALA A 51 17.22 -5.30 -11.90
N GLU A 52 16.39 -6.06 -12.61
CA GLU A 52 16.57 -7.51 -12.79
C GLU A 52 17.86 -7.84 -13.56
N ALA A 53 18.18 -7.06 -14.61
CA ALA A 53 19.43 -7.21 -15.33
C ALA A 53 20.65 -6.92 -14.45
N ASP A 54 20.58 -5.89 -13.60
CA ASP A 54 21.66 -5.57 -12.65
C ASP A 54 21.86 -6.71 -11.63
N VAL A 55 20.77 -7.30 -11.11
CA VAL A 55 20.85 -8.48 -10.23
C VAL A 55 21.53 -9.64 -10.95
N ALA A 56 21.14 -9.94 -12.19
CA ALA A 56 21.73 -11.04 -12.96
C ALA A 56 23.23 -10.82 -13.21
N TYR A 57 23.63 -9.57 -13.50
CA TYR A 57 25.03 -9.19 -13.67
C TYR A 57 25.85 -9.42 -12.39
N TYR A 58 25.43 -8.84 -11.27
CA TYR A 58 26.17 -8.98 -10.00
C TYR A 58 26.12 -10.40 -9.44
N GLN A 59 25.06 -11.16 -9.73
CA GLN A 59 24.98 -12.56 -9.33
C GLN A 59 26.03 -13.40 -10.05
N THR A 60 26.21 -13.18 -11.35
CA THR A 60 27.24 -13.84 -12.15
C THR A 60 28.64 -13.46 -11.67
N LEU A 61 28.88 -12.16 -11.45
CA LEU A 61 30.15 -11.66 -10.97
C LEU A 61 30.49 -12.20 -9.56
N ALA A 62 29.51 -12.23 -8.65
CA ALA A 62 29.69 -12.79 -7.31
C ALA A 62 30.07 -14.26 -7.38
N GLN A 63 29.45 -15.03 -8.29
CA GLN A 63 29.75 -16.43 -8.47
C GLN A 63 31.17 -16.65 -9.01
N GLU A 64 31.61 -15.86 -9.98
CA GLU A 64 32.99 -15.88 -10.48
C GLU A 64 34.00 -15.62 -9.34
N LYS A 65 33.79 -14.54 -8.57
CA LYS A 65 34.68 -14.18 -7.46
C LYS A 65 34.63 -15.17 -6.31
N ARG A 66 33.50 -15.84 -6.09
CA ARG A 66 33.39 -16.90 -5.09
C ARG A 66 34.23 -18.12 -5.46
N VAL A 67 34.21 -18.52 -6.73
CA VAL A 67 35.06 -19.61 -7.23
C VAL A 67 36.54 -19.21 -7.14
N GLU A 68 36.89 -17.98 -7.53
CA GLU A 68 38.25 -17.46 -7.45
C GLU A 68 38.79 -17.45 -6.02
N ALA A 69 38.06 -16.84 -5.08
CA ALA A 69 38.42 -16.81 -3.67
C ALA A 69 38.49 -18.21 -3.07
N GLY A 70 37.52 -19.08 -3.37
CA GLY A 70 37.52 -20.47 -2.92
C GLY A 70 38.74 -21.26 -3.39
N ARG A 71 39.22 -21.01 -4.62
CA ARG A 71 40.46 -21.62 -5.13
C ARG A 71 41.70 -21.11 -4.38
N ARG A 72 41.83 -19.79 -4.17
CA ARG A 72 42.98 -19.22 -3.45
C ARG A 72 43.04 -19.69 -1.99
N ASN A 73 41.88 -19.72 -1.31
CA ASN A 73 41.77 -20.25 0.05
C ASN A 73 42.21 -21.73 0.15
N LYS A 74 41.90 -22.57 -0.86
CA LYS A 74 42.32 -23.98 -0.90
C LYS A 74 43.82 -24.16 -1.14
N LEU A 75 44.44 -23.32 -1.97
CA LEU A 75 45.88 -23.33 -2.22
C LEU A 75 46.67 -22.90 -0.98
N GLY A 76 46.08 -22.04 -0.15
CA GLY A 76 46.63 -21.61 1.12
C GLY A 76 47.94 -20.83 1.00
N VAL A 77 48.57 -20.55 2.14
CA VAL A 77 49.78 -19.71 2.21
C VAL A 77 51.06 -20.36 1.64
N GLN A 78 50.95 -21.64 1.23
CA GLN A 78 52.07 -22.37 0.64
C GLN A 78 52.27 -22.03 -0.84
N ALA A 79 51.20 -21.65 -1.54
CA ALA A 79 51.23 -21.32 -2.96
C ALA A 79 50.83 -19.86 -3.24
N MET A 80 50.28 -19.14 -2.26
CA MET A 80 49.90 -17.72 -2.35
C MET A 80 50.28 -16.95 -1.08
N SER A 81 50.38 -15.62 -1.16
CA SER A 81 50.55 -14.78 0.02
C SER A 81 49.23 -14.60 0.80
N ARG A 82 49.32 -14.28 2.11
CA ARG A 82 48.13 -13.93 2.92
C ARG A 82 47.39 -12.73 2.35
N GLU A 83 48.15 -11.72 1.93
CA GLU A 83 47.65 -10.51 1.27
C GLU A 83 46.76 -10.85 0.06
N GLU A 84 47.20 -11.75 -0.83
CA GLU A 84 46.43 -12.13 -2.02
C GLU A 84 45.14 -12.90 -1.71
N ILE A 85 45.13 -13.67 -0.61
CA ILE A 85 43.95 -14.38 -0.12
C ILE A 85 42.96 -13.37 0.46
N ASP A 86 43.44 -12.47 1.31
CA ASP A 86 42.62 -11.43 1.94
C ASP A 86 42.04 -10.47 0.89
N GLN A 87 42.84 -10.06 -0.10
CA GLN A 87 42.37 -9.26 -1.23
C GLN A 87 41.26 -9.97 -2.02
N ALA A 88 41.40 -11.26 -2.31
CA ALA A 88 40.35 -12.00 -3.04
C ALA A 88 39.07 -12.13 -2.22
N ASN A 89 39.18 -12.37 -0.91
CA ASN A 89 38.03 -12.42 -0.02
C ASN A 89 37.34 -11.04 0.10
N ASN A 90 38.11 -9.96 0.19
CA ASN A 90 37.58 -8.59 0.23
C ASN A 90 36.87 -8.19 -1.07
N VAL A 91 37.42 -8.61 -2.22
CA VAL A 91 36.78 -8.42 -3.54
C VAL A 91 35.47 -9.19 -3.61
N LEU A 92 35.45 -10.47 -3.20
CA LEU A 92 34.22 -11.25 -3.13
C LEU A 92 33.18 -10.55 -2.26
N GLN A 93 33.55 -10.15 -1.04
CA GLN A 93 32.65 -9.48 -0.11
C GLN A 93 32.08 -8.18 -0.71
N THR A 94 32.91 -7.39 -1.39
CA THR A 94 32.47 -6.17 -2.07
C THR A 94 31.41 -6.45 -3.14
N VAL A 95 31.63 -7.49 -3.96
CA VAL A 95 30.67 -7.89 -5.00
C VAL A 95 29.39 -8.47 -4.41
N GLU A 96 29.47 -9.20 -3.30
CA GLU A 96 28.28 -9.68 -2.58
C GLU A 96 27.43 -8.52 -2.05
N HIS A 97 28.05 -7.45 -1.53
CA HIS A 97 27.34 -6.24 -1.14
C HIS A 97 26.71 -5.50 -2.33
N GLN A 98 27.38 -5.48 -3.48
CA GLN A 98 26.82 -4.92 -4.71
C GLN A 98 25.61 -5.72 -5.19
N LEU A 99 25.68 -7.06 -5.12
CA LEU A 99 24.54 -7.93 -5.41
C LEU A 99 23.38 -7.66 -4.44
N ALA A 100 23.63 -7.57 -3.14
CA ALA A 100 22.60 -7.28 -2.16
C ALA A 100 21.90 -5.92 -2.44
N LYS A 101 22.68 -4.89 -2.81
CA LYS A 101 22.14 -3.60 -3.23
C LYS A 101 21.28 -3.73 -4.50
N ALA A 102 21.72 -4.48 -5.50
CA ALA A 102 20.97 -4.69 -6.73
C ALA A 102 19.63 -5.41 -6.47
N VAL A 103 19.63 -6.41 -5.58
CA VAL A 103 18.41 -7.13 -5.15
C VAL A 103 17.42 -6.17 -4.49
N ALA A 104 17.89 -5.31 -3.58
CA ALA A 104 17.06 -4.30 -2.93
C ALA A 104 16.45 -3.31 -3.94
N SER A 105 17.22 -2.85 -4.93
CA SER A 105 16.72 -1.99 -6.00
C SER A 105 15.66 -2.69 -6.86
N ARG A 106 15.84 -3.98 -7.18
CA ARG A 106 14.84 -4.79 -7.90
C ARG A 106 13.55 -4.89 -7.10
N ASP A 107 13.65 -5.17 -5.81
CA ASP A 107 12.49 -5.31 -4.93
C ASP A 107 11.70 -4.00 -4.82
N LEU A 108 12.39 -2.85 -4.75
CA LEU A 108 11.74 -1.53 -4.79
C LEU A 108 11.03 -1.30 -6.13
N ALA A 109 11.70 -1.56 -7.27
CA ALA A 109 11.10 -1.38 -8.59
C ALA A 109 9.87 -2.29 -8.81
N ARG A 110 9.90 -3.51 -8.25
CA ARG A 110 8.76 -4.43 -8.25
C ARG A 110 7.60 -3.88 -7.42
N LEU A 111 7.88 -3.40 -6.21
CA LEU A 111 6.86 -2.81 -5.34
C LEU A 111 6.22 -1.59 -6.01
N ASP A 112 7.03 -0.72 -6.62
CA ASP A 112 6.52 0.44 -7.36
C ASP A 112 5.60 0.01 -8.52
N LEU A 113 5.97 -1.04 -9.26
CA LEU A 113 5.12 -1.61 -10.31
C LEU A 113 3.80 -2.16 -9.75
N GLU A 114 3.83 -2.89 -8.63
CA GLU A 114 2.63 -3.40 -7.97
C GLU A 114 1.72 -2.26 -7.50
N ARG A 115 2.31 -1.18 -6.97
CA ARG A 115 1.62 0.03 -6.49
C ARG A 115 1.02 0.89 -7.61
N THR A 116 1.27 0.58 -8.88
CA THR A 116 0.54 1.19 -10.01
C THR A 116 -0.93 0.75 -10.08
N VAL A 117 -1.30 -0.37 -9.43
CA VAL A 117 -2.68 -0.87 -9.41
C VAL A 117 -3.31 -0.49 -8.08
N ILE A 118 -4.20 0.51 -8.11
CA ILE A 118 -4.83 1.04 -6.90
C ILE A 118 -6.08 0.21 -6.62
N ARG A 119 -6.17 -0.32 -5.40
CA ARG A 119 -7.23 -1.24 -4.97
C ARG A 119 -7.95 -0.72 -3.74
N ALA A 120 -9.19 -1.17 -3.55
CA ALA A 120 -9.96 -0.86 -2.35
C ALA A 120 -9.38 -1.57 -1.11
N PRO A 121 -9.07 -0.86 -0.01
CA PRO A 121 -8.54 -1.48 1.21
C PRO A 121 -9.59 -2.30 2.00
N ALA A 122 -10.87 -2.08 1.74
CA ALA A 122 -11.99 -2.76 2.39
C ALA A 122 -13.24 -2.75 1.48
N ASP A 123 -14.28 -3.47 1.90
CA ASP A 123 -15.61 -3.38 1.32
C ASP A 123 -16.24 -2.02 1.64
N GLY A 124 -16.85 -1.36 0.65
CA GLY A 124 -17.42 -0.04 0.86
C GLY A 124 -17.91 0.65 -0.40
N TRP A 125 -18.42 1.86 -0.23
CA TRP A 125 -18.89 2.72 -1.32
C TRP A 125 -17.79 3.69 -1.72
N VAL A 126 -17.48 3.72 -3.02
CA VAL A 126 -16.63 4.75 -3.62
C VAL A 126 -17.42 6.05 -3.68
N THR A 127 -16.85 7.11 -3.11
CA THR A 127 -17.37 8.48 -3.16
C THR A 127 -16.27 9.46 -3.55
N ASN A 128 -16.64 10.62 -4.06
CA ASN A 128 -15.72 11.68 -4.48
C ASN A 128 -14.65 11.18 -5.45
N LEU A 129 -15.05 10.37 -6.44
CA LEU A 129 -14.15 9.86 -7.47
C LEU A 129 -13.70 11.02 -8.38
N ASN A 130 -12.52 11.59 -8.10
CA ASN A 130 -11.95 12.72 -8.82
C ASN A 130 -10.72 12.30 -9.63
N VAL A 131 -10.82 11.18 -10.35
CA VAL A 131 -9.74 10.68 -11.21
C VAL A 131 -10.28 10.30 -12.58
N TYR A 132 -9.57 10.74 -13.62
CA TYR A 132 -9.95 10.48 -15.01
C TYR A 132 -8.81 9.82 -15.78
N THR A 133 -9.17 8.97 -16.76
CA THR A 133 -8.19 8.40 -17.69
C THR A 133 -7.46 9.52 -18.43
N GLY A 134 -6.13 9.44 -18.49
CA GLY A 134 -5.25 10.44 -19.09
C GLY A 134 -4.78 11.54 -18.13
N GLU A 135 -5.34 11.62 -16.92
CA GLU A 135 -4.91 12.57 -15.90
C GLU A 135 -3.59 12.13 -15.25
N PHE A 136 -2.78 13.10 -14.80
CA PHE A 136 -1.55 12.82 -14.05
C PHE A 136 -1.81 12.88 -12.55
N ILE A 137 -1.55 11.79 -11.84
CA ILE A 137 -1.70 11.70 -10.39
C ILE A 137 -0.35 11.68 -9.68
N THR A 138 -0.26 12.36 -8.54
CA THR A 138 0.95 12.43 -7.71
C THR A 138 0.83 11.54 -6.48
N ARG A 139 1.95 10.97 -6.02
CA ARG A 139 2.05 10.23 -4.76
C ARG A 139 1.42 11.05 -3.62
N GLY A 140 0.55 10.41 -2.84
CA GLY A 140 -0.10 11.00 -1.67
C GLY A 140 -1.29 11.92 -1.97
N SER A 141 -1.62 12.20 -3.23
CA SER A 141 -2.83 12.93 -3.58
C SER A 141 -4.09 12.08 -3.35
N THR A 142 -5.12 12.66 -2.74
CA THR A 142 -6.39 11.96 -2.51
C THR A 142 -7.09 11.73 -3.83
N ALA A 143 -7.16 10.47 -4.27
CA ALA A 143 -7.80 10.07 -5.51
C ALA A 143 -9.29 9.79 -5.31
N VAL A 144 -9.60 9.04 -4.25
CA VAL A 144 -10.91 8.43 -4.00
C VAL A 144 -11.18 8.40 -2.50
N ALA A 145 -12.41 8.65 -2.09
CA ALA A 145 -12.87 8.34 -0.74
C ALA A 145 -13.64 7.00 -0.74
N LEU A 146 -13.33 6.13 0.21
CA LEU A 146 -14.06 4.88 0.42
C LEU A 146 -14.82 4.97 1.74
N VAL A 147 -16.14 4.93 1.68
CA VAL A 147 -17.01 4.82 2.85
C VAL A 147 -17.19 3.35 3.16
N LYS A 148 -16.64 2.88 4.29
CA LYS A 148 -16.66 1.45 4.63
C LYS A 148 -18.10 0.95 4.84
N GLU A 149 -18.39 -0.24 4.33
CA GLU A 149 -19.69 -0.88 4.56
C GLU A 149 -19.85 -1.23 6.05
N ASN A 150 -21.09 -1.13 6.57
CA ASN A 150 -21.45 -1.45 7.96
C ASN A 150 -20.78 -0.57 9.06
N THR A 151 -20.28 0.62 8.71
CA THR A 151 -19.77 1.59 9.71
C THR A 151 -20.63 2.85 9.83
N PHE A 152 -21.87 2.80 9.36
CA PHE A 152 -22.79 3.92 9.48
C PHE A 152 -23.23 4.12 10.93
N TYR A 153 -22.95 5.29 11.49
CA TYR A 153 -23.45 5.72 12.80
C TYR A 153 -24.29 6.99 12.66
N VAL A 154 -25.27 7.12 13.56
CA VAL A 154 -26.12 8.30 13.65
C VAL A 154 -25.68 9.11 14.86
N MET A 155 -25.17 10.32 14.62
CA MET A 155 -24.88 11.24 15.70
C MET A 155 -26.17 11.97 16.10
N ALA A 156 -26.56 11.81 17.37
CA ALA A 156 -27.69 12.49 17.97
C ALA A 156 -27.20 13.37 19.11
N TYR A 157 -27.52 14.66 19.05
CA TYR A 157 -27.31 15.58 20.17
C TYR A 157 -28.47 15.45 21.14
N LEU A 158 -28.17 15.14 22.41
CA LEU A 158 -29.12 15.10 23.50
C LEU A 158 -28.72 16.16 24.54
N GLU A 159 -29.71 16.73 25.21
CA GLU A 159 -29.50 17.56 26.39
C GLU A 159 -28.86 16.71 27.51
N GLU A 160 -27.90 17.26 28.24
CA GLU A 160 -27.16 16.55 29.28
C GLU A 160 -28.07 15.96 30.37
N THR A 161 -29.14 16.67 30.70
CA THR A 161 -30.19 16.21 31.63
C THR A 161 -30.93 14.96 31.14
N LYS A 162 -30.84 14.63 29.85
CA LYS A 162 -31.44 13.46 29.22
C LYS A 162 -30.42 12.34 28.95
N LEU A 163 -29.16 12.52 29.34
CA LEU A 163 -28.10 11.51 29.15
C LEU A 163 -28.03 10.48 30.29
N GLU A 164 -28.60 10.74 31.46
CA GLU A 164 -28.53 9.82 32.62
C GLU A 164 -29.01 8.37 32.31
N GLY A 165 -29.91 8.22 31.33
CA GLY A 165 -30.44 6.92 30.90
C GLY A 165 -29.74 6.28 29.70
N VAL A 166 -28.75 6.94 29.09
CA VAL A 166 -28.07 6.45 27.88
C VAL A 166 -26.73 5.85 28.28
N ARG A 167 -26.48 4.60 27.87
CA ARG A 167 -25.21 3.91 28.13
C ARG A 167 -24.74 3.15 26.88
N PRO A 168 -23.42 3.03 26.66
CA PRO A 168 -22.88 2.12 25.65
C PRO A 168 -23.48 0.71 25.78
N GLY A 169 -23.85 0.12 24.64
CA GLY A 169 -24.50 -1.18 24.54
C GLY A 169 -26.03 -1.17 24.64
N TYR A 170 -26.68 -0.05 24.98
CA TYR A 170 -28.14 0.01 25.04
C TYR A 170 -28.75 -0.03 23.64
N ARG A 171 -29.91 -0.71 23.50
CA ARG A 171 -30.66 -0.74 22.25
C ARG A 171 -31.26 0.64 21.98
N ALA A 172 -31.04 1.13 20.77
CA ALA A 172 -31.59 2.39 20.28
C ALA A 172 -32.50 2.13 19.08
N GLU A 173 -33.60 2.89 19.00
CA GLU A 173 -34.49 2.90 17.84
C GLU A 173 -34.58 4.33 17.33
N ILE A 174 -34.23 4.52 16.06
CA ILE A 174 -34.13 5.83 15.43
C ILE A 174 -35.17 5.86 14.32
N THR A 175 -36.13 6.78 14.43
CA THR A 175 -37.08 7.07 13.35
C THR A 175 -36.68 8.41 12.72
N PRO A 176 -36.19 8.41 11.47
CA PRO A 176 -35.91 9.65 10.73
C PRO A 176 -37.19 10.46 10.54
N LEU A 177 -37.10 11.78 10.73
CA LEU A 177 -38.23 12.67 10.54
C LEU A 177 -38.65 12.62 9.05
N GLY A 178 -39.91 12.30 8.77
CA GLY A 178 -40.42 12.11 7.40
C GLY A 178 -40.31 10.68 6.87
N SER A 179 -39.85 9.71 7.67
CA SER A 179 -39.87 8.28 7.34
C SER A 179 -40.72 7.52 8.36
N SER A 180 -41.50 6.54 7.90
CA SER A 180 -42.18 5.57 8.77
C SER A 180 -41.30 4.37 9.12
N LYS A 181 -40.07 4.31 8.59
CA LYS A 181 -39.13 3.23 8.87
C LYS A 181 -38.29 3.54 10.11
N THR A 182 -38.44 2.70 11.12
CA THR A 182 -37.59 2.69 12.31
C THR A 182 -36.31 1.90 12.04
N ILE A 183 -35.17 2.54 12.26
CA ILE A 183 -33.85 1.93 12.19
C ILE A 183 -33.48 1.48 13.60
N LYS A 184 -33.09 0.22 13.75
CA LYS A 184 -32.65 -0.35 15.03
C LYS A 184 -31.12 -0.32 15.09
N GLY A 185 -30.57 0.00 16.25
CA GLY A 185 -29.14 0.00 16.49
C GLY A 185 -28.81 -0.14 17.97
N THR A 186 -27.54 0.03 18.30
CA THR A 186 -27.02 0.04 19.66
C THR A 186 -26.22 1.31 19.88
N VAL A 187 -26.26 1.84 21.10
CA VAL A 187 -25.42 2.97 21.50
C VAL A 187 -23.98 2.48 21.51
N ASP A 188 -23.15 3.03 20.63
CA ASP A 188 -21.72 2.68 20.55
C ASP A 188 -20.93 3.41 21.65
N SER A 189 -20.99 4.74 21.66
CA SER A 189 -20.24 5.58 22.59
C SER A 189 -20.99 6.87 22.93
N ILE A 190 -20.61 7.50 24.04
CA ILE A 190 -21.13 8.80 24.49
C ILE A 190 -19.92 9.71 24.64
N ALA A 191 -19.86 10.78 23.85
CA ALA A 191 -18.83 11.80 23.98
C ALA A 191 -19.34 12.88 24.96
N ALA A 192 -18.60 13.11 26.04
CA ALA A 192 -18.76 14.32 26.84
C ALA A 192 -18.10 15.47 26.05
N GLY A 193 -18.87 16.52 25.78
CA GLY A 193 -18.35 17.76 25.17
C GLY A 193 -17.56 18.58 26.18
#